data_AF-A0A2D6Q1A3-F1
#
_entry.id   AF-A0A2D6Q1A3-F1
#
_cell.length_a   1.000
_cell.length_b   1.000
_cell.length_c   1.000
_cell.angle_alpha   90.00
_cell.angle_beta   90.00
_cell.angle_gamma   90.00
#
_symmetry.space_group_name_H-M   'P 1'
#
loop_
_entity.id
_entity.type
_entity.pdbx_description
1 polymer ?
#
loop_
_entity_poly.entity_id
_entity_poly.type
_entity_poly.pdbx_seq_one_letter_code
_entity_poly.pdbx_strand_id
1 'polypeptide(L)'
;MPPDLTETRPRAAPRLNTGKHRKAQLDITSLRACVKMFQMREHRLPTESDWPGFLTQGSQNHPDPYLDPQRHPGGKILDPWGNSYVYRRTSSRDFEIRSLGADGKKGGTGANADISSKKQQRRK
;
A
#
# COMPACT_ATOMS: atom_id res chain seq x y z
N MET A 1 -33.32 20.84 30.52
CA MET A 1 -33.38 21.33 29.12
C MET A 1 -32.04 22.00 28.81
N PRO A 2 -31.15 21.37 28.01
CA PRO A 2 -29.81 21.86 27.64
C PRO A 2 -29.88 22.72 26.34
N PRO A 3 -28.78 23.39 25.95
CA PRO A 3 -27.96 22.83 24.85
C PRO A 3 -26.46 22.96 25.13
N ASP A 4 -25.72 21.86 25.10
CA ASP A 4 -24.88 21.43 23.96
C ASP A 4 -23.68 22.37 23.69
N LEU A 5 -22.65 22.25 24.53
CA LEU A 5 -21.29 22.67 24.18
C LEU A 5 -20.65 21.55 23.37
N THR A 6 -21.02 21.47 22.09
CA THR A 6 -20.29 20.68 21.11
C THR A 6 -18.90 21.29 20.95
N GLU A 7 -17.93 20.60 21.54
CA GLU A 7 -16.49 20.78 21.41
C GLU A 7 -16.10 20.74 19.92
N THR A 8 -16.16 21.88 19.23
CA THR A 8 -15.63 22.03 17.89
C THR A 8 -14.11 22.12 17.95
N ARG A 9 -13.46 20.96 18.12
CA ARG A 9 -12.02 20.82 17.90
C ARG A 9 -11.70 21.33 16.49
N PRO A 10 -10.65 22.17 16.32
CA PRO A 10 -10.32 22.75 15.05
C PRO A 10 -10.02 21.64 14.04
N ARG A 11 -10.78 21.64 12.93
CA ARG A 11 -10.64 20.73 11.79
C ARG A 11 -9.38 21.06 11.00
N ALA A 12 -8.22 20.87 11.61
CA ALA A 12 -6.94 20.70 10.92
C ALA A 12 -6.83 19.21 10.53
N ALA A 13 -6.53 18.78 9.31
CA ALA A 13 -5.98 19.47 8.17
C ALA A 13 -6.25 18.65 6.87
N PRO A 14 -6.82 19.24 5.81
CA PRO A 14 -6.90 18.58 4.51
C PRO A 14 -5.55 18.52 3.75
N ARG A 15 -4.50 19.18 4.25
CA ARG A 15 -3.20 19.35 3.54
C ARG A 15 -2.16 18.26 3.80
N LEU A 16 -2.15 17.65 4.99
CA LEU A 16 -1.20 16.57 5.33
C LEU A 16 -1.44 15.30 4.50
N ASN A 17 -2.64 15.22 3.95
CA ASN A 17 -3.16 13.98 3.44
C ASN A 17 -2.63 13.63 2.04
N THR A 18 -2.39 14.63 1.21
CA THR A 18 -1.83 14.49 -0.14
C THR A 18 -0.40 13.95 -0.12
N GLY A 19 0.40 14.34 0.89
CA GLY A 19 1.77 13.85 1.06
C GLY A 19 1.83 12.36 1.38
N LYS A 20 0.97 11.89 2.28
CA LYS A 20 0.81 10.46 2.59
C LYS A 20 0.35 9.67 1.37
N HIS A 21 -0.62 10.20 0.62
CA HIS A 21 -1.07 9.58 -0.64
C HIS A 21 0.06 9.39 -1.64
N ARG A 22 0.86 10.43 -1.85
CA ARG A 22 2.00 10.36 -2.78
C ARG A 22 3.05 9.36 -2.31
N LYS A 23 3.33 9.30 -1.00
CA LYS A 23 4.27 8.33 -0.43
C LYS A 23 3.77 6.90 -0.61
N ALA A 24 2.50 6.65 -0.32
CA ALA A 24 1.87 5.36 -0.55
C ALA A 24 1.88 4.94 -2.04
N GLN A 25 1.65 5.87 -2.97
CA GLN A 25 1.76 5.59 -4.41
C GLN A 25 3.20 5.23 -4.82
N LEU A 26 4.20 5.92 -4.26
CA LEU A 26 5.61 5.61 -4.50
C LEU A 26 5.96 4.22 -3.98
N ASP A 27 5.48 3.87 -2.78
CA ASP A 27 5.71 2.55 -2.20
C ASP A 27 5.01 1.47 -3.01
N ILE A 28 3.75 1.65 -3.42
CA ILE A 28 3.05 0.72 -4.33
C ILE A 28 3.82 0.53 -5.64
N THR A 29 4.35 1.61 -6.21
CA THR A 29 5.16 1.55 -7.44
C THR A 29 6.42 0.73 -7.23
N SER A 30 7.13 0.95 -6.12
CA SER A 30 8.30 0.18 -5.74
C SER A 30 7.95 -1.30 -5.56
N LEU A 31 6.91 -1.61 -4.78
CA LEU A 31 6.43 -2.98 -4.55
C LEU A 31 6.06 -3.68 -5.85
N ARG A 32 5.41 -2.96 -6.77
CA ARG A 32 5.09 -3.47 -8.10
C ARG A 32 6.35 -3.81 -8.90
N ALA A 33 7.39 -2.97 -8.82
CA ALA A 33 8.67 -3.24 -9.47
C ALA A 33 9.33 -4.50 -8.88
N CYS A 34 9.31 -4.66 -7.54
CA CYS A 34 9.81 -5.86 -6.86
C CYS A 34 9.10 -7.13 -7.34
N VAL A 35 7.76 -7.13 -7.36
CA VAL A 35 6.95 -8.27 -7.85
C VAL A 35 7.27 -8.58 -9.32
N LYS A 36 7.44 -7.55 -10.16
CA LYS A 36 7.84 -7.73 -11.56
C LYS A 36 9.24 -8.33 -11.69
N MET A 37 10.20 -7.90 -10.88
CA MET A 37 11.53 -8.50 -10.86
C MET A 37 11.49 -9.96 -10.42
N PHE A 38 10.71 -10.27 -9.39
CA PHE A 38 10.45 -11.65 -8.97
C PHE A 38 9.88 -12.48 -10.13
N GLN A 39 8.86 -11.96 -10.82
CA GLN A 39 8.30 -12.61 -12.00
C GLN A 39 9.32 -12.86 -13.10
N MET A 40 10.23 -11.92 -13.36
CA MET A 40 11.27 -12.08 -14.38
C MET A 40 12.32 -13.11 -13.99
N ARG A 41 12.64 -13.27 -12.69
CA ARG A 41 13.67 -14.21 -12.21
C ARG A 41 13.15 -15.62 -11.93
N GLU A 42 11.93 -15.74 -11.43
CA GLU A 42 11.31 -17.01 -11.05
C GLU A 42 10.31 -17.53 -12.10
N HIS A 43 10.03 -16.73 -13.13
CA HIS A 43 8.98 -17.00 -14.13
C HIS A 43 7.57 -17.21 -13.53
N ARG A 44 7.37 -16.83 -12.26
CA ARG A 44 6.10 -16.96 -11.54
C ARG A 44 5.84 -15.71 -10.69
N LEU A 45 4.58 -15.41 -10.40
CA LEU A 45 4.22 -14.37 -9.44
C LEU A 45 4.18 -14.93 -8.02
N PRO A 46 4.58 -14.15 -7.00
CA PRO A 46 4.48 -14.55 -5.60
C PRO A 46 3.01 -14.80 -5.23
N THR A 47 2.77 -15.70 -4.29
CA THR A 47 1.43 -15.98 -3.78
C THR A 47 1.05 -14.99 -2.68
N GLU A 48 -0.23 -14.96 -2.30
CA GLU A 48 -0.70 -14.16 -1.16
C GLU A 48 -0.07 -14.63 0.16
N SER A 49 0.37 -15.89 0.24
CA SER A 49 1.08 -16.46 1.40
C SER A 49 2.56 -16.08 1.45
N ASP A 50 3.22 -15.95 0.28
CA ASP A 50 4.60 -15.47 0.20
C ASP A 50 4.72 -13.96 0.47
N TRP A 51 3.62 -13.22 0.24
CA TRP A 51 3.54 -11.80 0.50
C TRP A 51 3.35 -11.51 1.99
N PRO A 52 4.04 -10.52 2.59
CA PRO A 52 5.08 -9.66 2.00
C PRO A 52 6.52 -10.19 2.18
N GLY A 53 6.71 -11.40 2.74
CA GLY A 53 8.02 -11.93 3.13
C GLY A 53 9.08 -11.89 2.02
N PHE A 54 8.72 -12.32 0.80
CA PHE A 54 9.66 -12.36 -0.34
C PHE A 54 10.28 -11.00 -0.70
N LEU A 55 9.65 -9.88 -0.32
CA LEU A 55 10.16 -8.54 -0.63
C LEU A 55 11.40 -8.19 0.18
N THR A 56 11.52 -8.81 1.36
CA THR A 56 12.58 -8.55 2.33
C THR A 56 13.56 -9.72 2.43
N GLN A 57 13.07 -10.94 2.23
CA GLN A 57 13.87 -12.16 2.22
C GLN A 57 14.44 -12.49 0.84
N GLY A 58 13.95 -11.83 -0.21
CA GLY A 58 14.28 -12.17 -1.59
C GLY A 58 13.53 -13.43 -2.07
N SER A 59 14.07 -14.05 -3.11
CA SER A 59 13.57 -15.27 -3.72
C SER A 59 14.68 -16.33 -3.82
N GLN A 60 14.30 -17.56 -4.18
CA GLN A 60 15.21 -18.67 -4.40
C GLN A 60 16.32 -18.33 -5.42
N ASN A 61 16.00 -17.65 -6.52
CA ASN A 61 16.97 -17.20 -7.53
C ASN A 61 17.55 -15.80 -7.26
N HIS A 62 17.16 -15.14 -6.17
CA HIS A 62 17.67 -13.80 -5.82
C HIS A 62 17.60 -13.57 -4.30
N PRO A 63 18.68 -13.88 -3.57
CA PRO A 63 18.69 -13.76 -2.12
C PRO A 63 18.72 -12.30 -1.62
N ASP A 64 18.85 -11.32 -2.52
CA ASP A 64 18.83 -9.91 -2.14
C ASP A 64 17.39 -9.40 -1.94
N PRO A 65 17.19 -8.46 -0.98
CA PRO A 65 15.89 -7.83 -0.76
C PRO A 65 15.49 -7.01 -1.99
N TYR A 66 14.32 -7.31 -2.56
CA TYR A 66 13.79 -6.51 -3.67
C TYR A 66 13.34 -5.12 -3.21
N LEU A 67 12.92 -5.01 -1.96
CA LEU A 67 12.49 -3.77 -1.35
C LEU A 67 13.64 -3.16 -0.58
N ASP A 68 13.84 -1.86 -0.78
CA ASP A 68 14.89 -1.14 -0.09
C ASP A 68 14.64 -1.15 1.44
N PRO A 69 15.53 -1.79 2.23
CA PRO A 69 15.34 -1.93 3.68
C PRO A 69 15.40 -0.59 4.40
N GLN A 70 16.01 0.44 3.79
CA GLN A 70 16.06 1.80 4.32
C GLN A 70 14.71 2.52 4.17
N ARG A 71 13.92 2.16 3.16
CA ARG A 71 12.55 2.64 2.99
C ARG A 71 11.55 1.96 3.93
N HIS A 72 11.78 0.68 4.25
CA HIS A 72 10.89 -0.12 5.09
C HIS A 72 11.68 -0.86 6.18
N PRO A 73 12.06 -0.14 7.26
CA PRO A 73 12.84 -0.74 8.33
C PRO A 73 12.06 -1.88 9.01
N GLY A 74 12.68 -3.04 9.14
CA GLY A 74 12.10 -4.21 9.82
C GLY A 74 11.16 -5.07 8.97
N GLY A 75 11.18 -4.90 7.64
CA GLY A 75 10.41 -5.73 6.71
C GLY A 75 8.89 -5.57 6.79
N LYS A 76 8.42 -4.54 7.50
CA LYS A 76 7.01 -4.20 7.60
C LYS A 76 6.63 -3.29 6.44
N ILE A 77 5.97 -3.89 5.45
CA ILE A 77 5.41 -3.16 4.31
C ILE A 77 4.06 -2.60 4.71
N LEU A 78 4.13 -1.53 5.48
CA LEU A 78 3.00 -0.74 5.92
C LEU A 78 2.94 0.54 5.11
N ASP A 79 1.73 0.99 4.84
CA ASP A 79 1.46 2.28 4.23
C ASP A 79 1.69 3.41 5.26
N PRO A 80 1.66 4.70 4.86
CA PRO A 80 1.96 5.83 5.75
C PRO A 80 0.91 6.07 6.84
N TRP A 81 -0.15 5.26 6.88
CA TRP A 81 -1.12 5.22 7.98
C TRP A 81 -0.91 4.02 8.90
N GLY A 82 0.04 3.14 8.59
CA GLY A 82 0.36 1.95 9.38
C GLY A 82 -0.45 0.72 8.98
N ASN A 83 -1.20 0.77 7.87
CA ASN A 83 -1.96 -0.37 7.39
C ASN A 83 -1.12 -1.21 6.43
N SER A 84 -1.28 -2.53 6.48
CA SER A 84 -0.56 -3.44 5.58
C SER A 84 -1.08 -3.33 4.15
N TYR A 85 -0.16 -3.34 3.19
CA TYR A 85 -0.56 -3.43 1.78
C TYR A 85 -1.16 -4.80 1.48
N VAL A 86 -2.30 -4.78 0.80
CA VAL A 86 -2.98 -5.98 0.34
C VAL A 86 -2.52 -6.27 -1.08
N TYR A 87 -1.79 -7.37 -1.24
CA TYR A 87 -1.48 -7.93 -2.54
C TYR A 87 -2.55 -8.95 -2.93
N ARG A 88 -3.01 -8.88 -4.18
CA ARG A 88 -3.95 -9.83 -4.75
C ARG A 88 -3.51 -10.20 -6.16
N ARG A 89 -3.28 -11.48 -6.40
CA ARG A 89 -2.98 -11.99 -7.73
C ARG A 89 -4.28 -12.16 -8.50
N THR A 90 -4.42 -11.52 -9.67
CA THR A 90 -5.60 -11.64 -10.54
C THR A 90 -5.39 -12.72 -11.61
N SER A 91 -4.17 -12.81 -12.15
CA SER A 91 -3.78 -13.77 -13.18
C SER A 91 -2.33 -14.20 -12.98
N SER A 92 -1.84 -15.17 -13.77
CA SER A 92 -0.43 -15.60 -13.74
C SER A 92 0.56 -14.48 -14.09
N ARG A 93 0.10 -13.44 -14.80
CA ARG A 93 0.90 -12.26 -15.14
C ARG A 93 0.40 -10.94 -14.54
N ASP A 94 -0.77 -10.94 -13.93
CA ASP A 94 -1.42 -9.74 -13.41
C ASP A 94 -1.64 -9.82 -11.91
N PHE A 95 -1.29 -8.73 -11.24
CA PHE A 95 -1.49 -8.57 -9.81
C PHE A 95 -1.96 -7.16 -9.51
N GLU A 96 -2.55 -7.01 -8.33
CA GLU A 96 -3.01 -5.75 -7.78
C GLU A 96 -2.45 -5.59 -6.38
N ILE A 97 -1.90 -4.42 -6.10
CA ILE A 97 -1.48 -4.02 -4.76
C ILE A 97 -2.36 -2.84 -4.37
N ARG A 98 -2.98 -2.90 -3.20
CA ARG A 98 -3.85 -1.83 -2.69
C ARG A 98 -3.53 -1.52 -1.22
N SER A 99 -3.65 -0.25 -0.86
CA SER A 99 -3.67 0.24 0.51
C SER A 99 -5.08 0.73 0.84
N LEU A 100 -5.51 0.44 2.06
CA LEU A 100 -6.84 0.76 2.61
C LEU A 100 -6.93 2.21 3.13
N GLY A 101 -5.88 3.02 2.95
CA GLY A 101 -5.83 4.41 3.42
C GLY A 101 -5.82 4.54 4.95
N ALA A 102 -6.19 5.71 5.46
CA ALA A 102 -6.15 6.00 6.90
C ALA A 102 -7.17 5.20 7.73
N ASP A 103 -8.34 4.90 7.15
CA ASP A 103 -9.46 4.28 7.87
C ASP A 103 -9.34 2.75 7.94
N GLY A 104 -8.44 2.15 7.13
CA GLY A 104 -8.35 0.69 7.02
C GLY A 104 -9.58 0.06 6.36
N LYS A 105 -10.43 0.86 5.72
CA LYS A 105 -11.67 0.41 5.07
C LYS A 105 -11.67 0.74 3.58
N LYS A 106 -12.36 -0.10 2.82
CA LYS A 106 -12.64 0.16 1.41
C LYS A 106 -13.57 1.35 1.28
N GLY A 107 -13.16 2.34 0.52
CA GLY A 107 -13.88 3.57 0.27
C GLY A 107 -13.49 4.70 1.20
N GLY A 108 -13.60 5.92 0.68
CA GLY A 108 -13.30 7.13 1.42
C GLY A 108 -12.86 8.25 0.48
N THR A 109 -12.82 9.46 1.00
CA THR A 109 -12.38 10.66 0.26
C THR A 109 -11.26 11.34 1.03
N GLY A 110 -10.31 11.92 0.30
CA GLY A 110 -9.14 12.51 0.94
C GLY A 110 -8.33 11.44 1.65
N ALA A 111 -8.31 11.43 2.99
CA ALA A 111 -7.42 10.60 3.82
C ALA A 111 -7.71 9.11 3.82
N ASN A 112 -8.98 8.83 3.58
CA ASN A 112 -9.53 7.51 3.65
C ASN A 112 -9.66 6.93 2.23
N ALA A 113 -9.16 7.62 1.21
CA ALA A 113 -9.24 7.14 -0.16
C ALA A 113 -8.28 5.95 -0.35
N ASP A 114 -8.80 4.86 -0.90
CA ASP A 114 -7.99 3.70 -1.25
C ASP A 114 -6.97 4.06 -2.32
N ILE A 115 -5.78 3.47 -2.19
CA ILE A 115 -4.71 3.64 -3.17
C ILE A 115 -4.40 2.28 -3.74
N SER A 116 -4.76 2.06 -4.99
CA SER A 116 -4.45 0.83 -5.71
C SER A 116 -3.46 1.09 -6.84
N SER A 117 -2.62 0.08 -7.12
CA SER A 117 -1.70 0.08 -8.26
C SER A 117 -2.45 0.11 -9.59
N LYS A 118 -3.67 -0.46 -9.64
CA LYS A 118 -4.59 -0.26 -10.76
C LYS A 118 -5.34 1.04 -10.50
N LYS A 119 -5.13 2.03 -11.36
CA LYS A 119 -5.75 3.36 -11.36
C LYS A 119 -7.23 3.22 -10.94
N GLN A 120 -7.58 3.60 -9.71
CA GLN A 120 -8.98 3.65 -9.30
C GLN A 120 -9.62 4.84 -10.00
N GLN A 121 -10.11 4.58 -11.22
CA GLN A 121 -10.92 5.52 -11.97
C GLN A 121 -12.28 5.54 -11.27
N ARG A 122 -12.43 6.45 -10.30
CA ARG A 122 -13.72 6.77 -9.69
C ARG A 122 -14.68 7.08 -10.83
N ARG A 123 -15.64 6.18 -11.05
CA ARG A 123 -16.78 6.44 -11.94
C ARG A 123 -17.49 7.68 -11.40
N LYS A 124 -17.76 8.60 -12.33
CA LYS A 124 -18.55 9.83 -12.13
C LYS A 124 -19.93 9.50 -11.58
#